data_AF-A0A2U3ZAB6-F1
#
_entry.id   AF-A0A2U3ZAB6-F1
#
_cell.length_a   1.000
_cell.length_b   1.000
_cell.length_c   1.000
_cell.angle_alpha   90.00
_cell.angle_beta   90.00
_cell.angle_gamma   90.00
#
_symmetry.space_group_name_H-M   'P 1'
#
loop_
_entity.id
_entity.type
_entity.pdbx_description
1 polymer ?
#
loop_
_entity_poly.entity_id
_entity_poly.type
_entity_poly.pdbx_seq_one_letter_code
_entity_poly.pdbx_strand_id
1 'polypeptide(L)'
;MQEVIAGLEQLTFTFEKDVEMPKGTGLLPFQGMDKLGSAVCSFFAKGLCDKGKLCPFRHNRGVGVADGKHWLWGLCKKGDQCSFWDQHDITRMPECYFYSKFGPPFVIHGAAEGEDMATSHLL
;
A
#
# COMPACT_ATOMS: atom_id res chain seq x y z
N MET A 1 16.95 4.58 23.11
CA MET A 1 17.63 5.85 23.40
C MET A 1 16.65 6.96 23.04
N GLN A 2 16.37 7.92 23.93
CA GLN A 2 15.37 8.95 23.67
C GLN A 2 15.91 10.04 22.71
N GLU A 3 15.02 10.58 21.87
CA GLU A 3 15.29 11.70 20.95
C GLU A 3 15.79 12.95 21.68
N VAL A 4 15.41 13.14 22.95
CA VAL A 4 15.87 14.26 23.79
C VAL A 4 17.37 14.18 24.09
N ILE A 5 17.95 12.98 24.09
CA ILE A 5 19.36 12.75 24.43
C ILE A 5 20.24 12.86 23.17
N ALA A 6 19.73 12.49 22.00
CA ALA A 6 20.47 12.45 20.74
C ALA A 6 19.57 12.75 19.53
N GLY A 7 18.96 13.93 19.50
CA GLY A 7 18.14 14.38 18.38
C GLY A 7 19.01 14.62 17.14
N LEU A 8 18.62 14.05 16.00
CA LEU A 8 19.36 14.13 14.74
C LEU A 8 18.71 15.09 13.73
N GLU A 9 17.67 15.83 14.14
CA GLU A 9 16.84 16.67 13.27
C GLU A 9 17.61 17.78 12.54
N GLN A 10 18.75 18.23 13.08
CA GLN A 10 19.60 19.27 12.47
C GLN A 10 20.72 18.70 11.59
N LEU A 11 20.83 17.38 11.46
CA LEU A 11 21.84 16.72 10.66
C LEU A 11 21.22 16.20 9.38
N THR A 12 21.78 16.60 8.23
CA THR A 12 21.45 15.98 6.95
C THR A 12 22.38 14.80 6.70
N PHE A 13 21.83 13.60 6.59
CA PHE A 13 22.61 12.41 6.29
C PHE A 13 22.90 12.30 4.79
N THR A 14 24.02 11.66 4.44
CA THR A 14 24.33 11.39 3.02
C THR A 14 23.26 10.52 2.38
N PHE A 15 22.71 9.56 3.13
CA PHE A 15 21.64 8.68 2.67
C PHE A 15 20.37 9.45 2.27
N GLU A 16 20.00 10.52 2.99
CA GLU A 16 18.84 11.34 2.62
C GLU A 16 19.03 11.95 1.23
N LYS A 17 20.23 12.46 0.95
CA LYS A 17 20.59 13.02 -0.38
C LYS A 17 20.57 11.95 -1.47
N ASP A 18 21.00 10.73 -1.15
CA ASP A 18 21.03 9.61 -2.09
C ASP A 18 19.61 9.07 -2.39
N VAL A 19 18.68 9.14 -1.43
CA VAL A 19 17.27 8.80 -1.62
C VAL A 19 16.55 9.86 -2.46
N GLU A 20 16.85 11.15 -2.23
CA GLU A 20 16.26 12.26 -3.00
C GLU A 20 16.77 12.33 -4.44
N MET A 21 18.06 12.08 -4.62
CA MET A 21 18.72 12.02 -5.92
C MET A 21 19.29 10.62 -6.15
N PRO A 22 18.46 9.63 -6.52
CA PRO A 22 18.91 8.27 -6.77
C PRO A 22 19.81 8.18 -8.00
N LYS A 23 21.08 8.54 -7.81
CA LYS A 23 22.17 8.41 -8.79
C LYS A 23 22.56 6.94 -8.88
N GLY A 24 22.94 6.49 -10.08
CA GLY A 24 23.42 5.11 -10.28
C GLY A 24 22.32 4.04 -10.35
N THR A 25 21.04 4.40 -10.25
CA THR A 25 19.97 3.45 -10.56
C THR A 25 19.91 3.22 -12.06
N GLY A 26 20.25 2.00 -12.50
CA GLY A 26 20.10 1.57 -13.89
C GLY A 26 18.64 1.57 -14.35
N LEU A 27 18.43 1.25 -15.62
CA LEU A 27 17.10 0.86 -16.09
C LEU A 27 16.80 -0.58 -15.62
N LEU A 28 15.53 -0.91 -15.44
CA LEU A 28 15.14 -2.29 -15.22
C LEU A 28 15.57 -3.16 -16.42
N PRO A 29 16.02 -4.40 -16.18
CA PRO A 29 16.49 -5.27 -17.26
C PRO A 29 15.37 -5.68 -18.22
N PHE A 30 14.13 -5.77 -17.74
CA PHE A 30 12.97 -6.16 -18.54
C PHE A 30 11.78 -5.23 -18.32
N GLN A 31 10.96 -5.04 -19.36
CA GLN A 31 9.69 -4.35 -19.24
C GLN A 31 8.67 -5.20 -18.49
N GLY A 32 7.85 -4.56 -17.66
CA GLY A 32 6.76 -5.24 -16.93
C GLY A 32 7.19 -5.93 -15.64
N MET A 33 8.44 -5.76 -15.19
CA MET A 33 8.83 -6.12 -13.82
C MET A 33 7.99 -5.33 -12.82
N ASP A 34 7.57 -6.02 -11.76
CA ASP A 34 6.92 -5.45 -10.61
C ASP A 34 7.92 -4.58 -9.84
N LYS A 35 7.48 -3.40 -9.42
CA LYS A 35 8.27 -2.46 -8.60
C LYS A 35 7.57 -2.27 -7.26
N LEU A 36 6.79 -3.27 -6.87
CA LEU A 36 6.11 -3.28 -5.60
C LEU A 36 7.15 -3.28 -4.47
N GLY A 37 7.08 -2.29 -3.60
CA GLY A 37 8.08 -2.06 -2.55
C GLY A 37 9.21 -1.10 -2.94
N SER A 38 9.31 -0.66 -4.19
CA SER A 38 10.21 0.45 -4.54
C SER A 38 9.56 1.81 -4.25
N ALA A 39 10.40 2.84 -4.05
CA ALA A 39 9.93 4.19 -3.77
C ALA A 39 9.12 4.76 -4.95
N VAL A 40 8.21 5.69 -4.64
CA VAL A 40 7.52 6.48 -5.67
C VAL A 40 8.54 7.39 -6.36
N CYS A 41 8.52 7.42 -7.69
CA CYS A 41 9.47 8.22 -8.43
C CYS A 41 9.16 9.73 -8.28
N SER A 42 10.00 10.43 -7.52
CA SER A 42 9.92 11.89 -7.34
C SER A 42 10.03 12.66 -8.66
N PHE A 43 10.81 12.16 -9.63
CA PHE A 43 10.93 12.77 -10.96
C PHE A 43 9.67 12.58 -11.79
N PHE A 44 9.02 11.41 -11.71
CA PHE A 44 7.78 11.15 -12.43
C PHE A 44 6.62 11.99 -11.89
N ALA A 45 6.53 12.11 -10.56
CA ALA A 45 5.56 13.00 -9.91
C ALA A 45 5.72 14.48 -10.35
N LYS A 46 6.95 14.90 -10.69
CA LYS A 46 7.26 16.23 -11.23
C LYS A 46 7.19 16.34 -12.76
N GLY A 47 6.92 15.24 -13.48
CA GLY A 47 6.89 15.20 -14.95
C GLY A 47 8.26 15.21 -15.65
N LEU A 48 9.35 14.94 -14.91
CA LEU A 48 10.75 15.01 -15.37
C LEU A 48 11.41 13.63 -15.55
N CYS A 49 10.64 12.53 -15.50
CA CYS A 49 11.22 11.20 -15.58
C CYS A 49 11.37 10.71 -17.04
N ASP A 50 12.61 10.60 -17.50
CA ASP A 50 12.93 10.12 -18.85
C ASP A 50 13.05 8.58 -18.96
N LYS A 51 13.07 7.86 -17.82
CA LYS A 51 13.26 6.40 -17.77
C LYS A 51 12.02 5.61 -18.22
N GLY A 52 10.87 6.27 -18.39
CA GLY A 52 9.64 5.66 -18.89
C GLY A 52 9.19 4.42 -18.08
N LYS A 53 8.74 3.37 -18.77
CA LYS A 53 8.27 2.12 -18.13
C LYS A 53 9.39 1.32 -17.46
N LEU A 54 10.65 1.55 -17.87
CA LEU A 54 11.84 0.89 -17.35
C LEU A 54 12.43 1.58 -16.11
N CYS A 55 11.81 2.67 -15.63
CA CYS A 55 12.21 3.27 -14.38
C CYS A 55 12.13 2.25 -13.24
N PRO A 56 13.14 2.08 -12.38
CA PRO A 56 13.08 1.16 -11.24
C PRO A 56 12.11 1.61 -10.14
N PHE A 57 11.72 2.89 -10.17
CA PHE A 57 10.79 3.48 -9.23
C PHE A 57 9.34 3.40 -9.71
N ARG A 58 8.41 3.43 -8.76
CA ARG A 58 6.98 3.36 -9.05
C ARG A 58 6.49 4.64 -9.71
N HIS A 59 5.80 4.47 -10.84
CA HIS A 59 5.12 5.56 -11.55
C HIS A 59 3.62 5.41 -11.33
N ASN A 60 3.09 6.08 -10.31
CA ASN A 60 1.69 5.94 -9.94
C ASN A 60 0.79 6.67 -10.95
N ARG A 61 -0.19 5.99 -11.54
CA ARG A 61 -1.07 6.54 -12.59
C ARG A 61 -2.56 6.58 -12.22
N GLY A 62 -2.95 6.23 -10.99
CA GLY A 62 -4.31 6.47 -10.52
C GLY A 62 -4.83 5.45 -9.52
N VAL A 63 -5.69 5.96 -8.63
CA VAL A 63 -6.38 5.23 -7.57
C VAL A 63 -7.57 4.48 -8.16
N GLY A 64 -7.47 3.16 -8.30
CA GLY A 64 -8.64 2.30 -8.44
C GLY A 64 -9.10 1.75 -7.10
N VAL A 65 -10.37 1.39 -7.03
CA VAL A 65 -11.01 0.80 -5.86
C VAL A 65 -11.37 -0.65 -6.22
N ALA A 66 -11.00 -1.59 -5.36
CA ALA A 66 -11.31 -3.04 -5.39
C ALA A 66 -10.47 -3.97 -6.29
N ASP A 67 -9.48 -4.64 -5.68
CA ASP A 67 -9.46 -6.10 -5.40
C ASP A 67 -8.07 -6.45 -4.85
N GLY A 68 -7.86 -6.11 -3.58
CA GLY A 68 -6.56 -6.12 -2.90
C GLY A 68 -6.08 -7.49 -2.40
N LYS A 69 -6.84 -8.57 -2.61
CA LYS A 69 -6.49 -9.89 -2.02
C LYS A 69 -5.10 -10.39 -2.47
N HIS A 70 -4.80 -10.28 -3.77
CA HIS A 70 -3.54 -10.79 -4.32
C HIS A 70 -2.36 -9.86 -3.98
N TRP A 71 -2.64 -8.57 -3.84
CA TRP A 71 -1.64 -7.60 -3.42
C TRP A 71 -1.26 -7.80 -1.94
N LEU A 72 -2.25 -8.01 -1.06
CA LEU A 72 -2.04 -8.24 0.37
C LEU A 72 -1.17 -9.48 0.65
N TRP A 73 -1.25 -10.51 -0.21
CA TRP A 73 -0.43 -11.71 -0.12
C TRP A 73 0.88 -11.64 -0.92
N GLY A 74 1.18 -10.53 -1.59
CA GLY A 74 2.37 -10.39 -2.44
C GLY A 74 2.36 -11.24 -3.72
N LEU A 75 1.18 -11.70 -4.16
CA LEU A 75 0.99 -12.56 -5.34
C LEU A 75 0.55 -11.78 -6.59
N CYS A 76 0.53 -10.46 -6.52
CA CYS A 76 0.05 -9.64 -7.63
C CYS A 76 1.06 -9.58 -8.79
N LYS A 77 0.78 -10.31 -9.87
CA LYS A 77 1.61 -10.32 -11.09
C LYS A 77 1.55 -9.03 -11.91
N LYS A 78 0.60 -8.13 -11.62
CA LYS A 78 0.48 -6.84 -12.33
C LYS A 78 1.40 -5.76 -11.77
N GLY A 79 1.98 -5.98 -10.58
CA GLY A 79 2.89 -5.05 -9.93
C GLY A 79 2.35 -3.62 -9.95
N ASP A 80 3.15 -2.69 -10.47
CA ASP A 80 2.83 -1.26 -10.61
C ASP A 80 1.68 -0.93 -11.56
N GLN A 81 1.32 -1.85 -12.45
CA GLN A 81 0.20 -1.68 -13.38
C GLN A 81 -1.11 -2.20 -12.78
N CYS A 82 -1.08 -2.67 -11.54
CA CYS A 82 -2.29 -3.05 -10.84
C CYS A 82 -3.07 -1.77 -10.51
N SER A 83 -4.17 -1.53 -11.22
CA SER A 83 -5.01 -0.34 -11.06
C SER A 83 -5.57 -0.15 -9.64
N PHE A 84 -5.42 -1.12 -8.74
CA PHE A 84 -6.34 -1.29 -7.62
C PHE A 84 -5.76 -0.96 -6.24
N TRP A 85 -4.45 -1.07 -5.99
CA TRP A 85 -3.90 -0.87 -4.63
C TRP A 85 -2.47 -0.31 -4.62
N ASP A 86 -2.33 0.96 -4.23
CA ASP A 86 -1.06 1.59 -3.86
C ASP A 86 -0.88 1.76 -2.34
N GLN A 87 -1.96 1.63 -1.56
CA GLN A 87 -2.01 2.00 -0.13
C GLN A 87 -2.77 0.94 0.67
N HIS A 88 -2.24 0.51 1.81
CA HIS A 88 -2.95 -0.36 2.75
C HIS A 88 -4.05 0.42 3.51
N ASP A 89 -5.16 0.70 2.83
CA ASP A 89 -6.33 1.39 3.38
C ASP A 89 -7.45 0.39 3.74
N ILE A 90 -7.59 0.10 5.04
CA ILE A 90 -8.57 -0.87 5.54
C ILE A 90 -10.02 -0.44 5.21
N THR A 91 -10.28 0.86 5.02
CA THR A 91 -11.63 1.37 4.69
C THR A 91 -12.07 1.01 3.28
N ARG A 92 -11.13 0.69 2.39
CA ARG A 92 -11.37 0.29 0.99
C ARG A 92 -11.34 -1.23 0.81
N MET A 93 -11.21 -2.00 1.89
CA MET A 93 -11.24 -3.45 1.85
C MET A 93 -12.63 -3.92 1.40
N PRO A 94 -12.73 -4.86 0.44
CA PRO A 94 -14.01 -5.40 0.04
C PRO A 94 -14.69 -6.14 1.19
N GLU A 95 -16.03 -6.15 1.19
CA GLU A 95 -16.80 -6.92 2.15
C GLU A 95 -16.43 -8.41 2.12
N CYS A 96 -16.46 -9.05 3.28
CA CYS A 96 -16.26 -10.49 3.36
C CYS A 96 -17.41 -11.21 2.65
N TYR A 97 -17.08 -11.92 1.56
CA TYR A 97 -18.05 -12.73 0.80
C TYR A 97 -18.82 -13.71 1.71
N PHE A 98 -18.12 -14.36 2.64
CA PHE A 98 -18.74 -15.34 3.53
C PHE A 98 -19.77 -14.71 4.47
N TYR A 99 -19.43 -13.57 5.05
CA TYR A 99 -20.34 -12.83 5.94
C TYR A 99 -21.56 -12.31 5.17
N SER A 100 -21.34 -11.73 3.97
CA SER A 100 -22.41 -11.21 3.11
C SER A 100 -23.37 -12.32 2.61
N LYS A 101 -22.85 -13.51 2.30
CA LYS A 101 -23.66 -14.61 1.73
C LYS A 101 -24.25 -15.57 2.75
N PHE A 102 -23.55 -15.85 3.84
CA PHE A 102 -23.95 -16.86 4.82
C PHE A 102 -24.32 -16.27 6.18
N GLY A 103 -24.20 -14.95 6.35
CA GLY A 103 -24.40 -14.28 7.62
C GLY A 103 -23.26 -14.56 8.60
N PRO A 104 -23.36 -14.05 9.84
CA PRO A 104 -22.46 -14.48 10.91
C PRO A 104 -22.56 -15.99 11.08
N PRO A 105 -21.44 -16.69 11.36
CA PRO A 105 -21.49 -18.10 11.69
C PRO A 105 -22.51 -18.30 12.81
N PHE A 106 -23.38 -19.30 12.67
CA PHE A 106 -24.30 -19.72 13.71
C PHE A 106 -23.46 -20.24 14.87
N VAL A 107 -22.99 -19.34 15.74
CA VAL A 107 -22.32 -19.70 16.99
C VAL A 107 -23.38 -20.39 17.81
N ILE A 108 -23.32 -21.72 17.84
CA ILE A 108 -23.93 -22.52 18.89
C ILE A 108 -23.42 -21.93 20.20
N HIS A 109 -24.31 -21.21 20.89
CA HIS A 109 -24.01 -20.41 22.06
C HIS A 109 -23.08 -21.13 23.05
N GLY A 110 -21.98 -20.47 23.40
CA GLY A 110 -21.11 -20.86 24.51
C GLY A 110 -20.00 -19.82 24.74
N ALA A 111 -20.24 -18.90 25.71
CA ALA A 111 -19.40 -17.79 26.20
C ALA A 111 -19.33 -16.56 25.27
N ALA A 112 -19.99 -15.43 25.59
CA ALA A 112 -19.58 -14.38 26.56
C ALA A 112 -18.15 -13.89 26.24
N GLU A 113 -17.92 -12.67 25.76
CA GLU A 113 -18.12 -11.33 26.35
C GLU A 113 -18.28 -10.29 25.18
N GLY A 114 -19.28 -9.38 25.18
CA GLY A 114 -19.13 -7.91 25.43
C GLY A 114 -18.33 -7.16 24.33
N GLU A 115 -18.76 -6.11 23.63
CA GLU A 115 -19.83 -5.12 23.73
C GLU A 115 -20.05 -4.45 22.34
N ASP A 116 -21.25 -3.87 22.14
CA ASP A 116 -21.63 -2.75 21.27
C ASP A 116 -21.52 -2.82 19.73
N MET A 117 -22.68 -2.94 19.07
CA MET A 117 -23.18 -1.84 18.24
C MET A 117 -24.69 -1.96 17.93
N ALA A 118 -25.42 -0.96 18.42
CA ALA A 118 -26.62 -0.35 17.85
C ALA A 118 -27.93 -1.17 17.86
N THR A 119 -28.62 -1.03 18.99
CA THR A 119 -30.07 -0.81 19.02
C THR A 119 -30.53 0.35 18.10
N SER A 120 -31.81 0.28 17.74
CA SER A 120 -32.64 1.27 17.01
C SER A 120 -32.57 1.14 15.48
N HIS A 121 -33.62 0.72 14.77
CA HIS A 121 -35.02 1.06 14.94
C HIS A 121 -35.94 -0.09 14.51
N LEU A 122 -36.88 -0.40 15.40
CA LEU A 122 -38.17 -1.01 15.07
C LEU A 122 -38.98 -0.09 14.15
N LEU A 123 -39.47 -0.65 13.05
CA LEU A 123 -40.87 -0.53 12.62
C LEU A 123 -41.35 -1.91 12.19
#